data_AF-A0A6L6U871-F1
#
_entry.id   AF-A0A6L6U871-F1
#
_cell.length_a   1.000
_cell.length_b   1.000
_cell.length_c   1.000
_cell.angle_alpha   90.00
_cell.angle_beta   90.00
_cell.angle_gamma   90.00
#
_symmetry.space_group_name_H-M   'P 1'
#
loop_
_entity.id
_entity.type
_entity.pdbx_description
1 polymer ?
#
loop_
_entity_poly.entity_id
_entity_poly.type
_entity_poly.pdbx_seq_one_letter_code
_entity_poly.pdbx_strand_id
1 'polypeptide(L)'
;MKTIDWTKDELVAYVLLFAANADFKESEKERELIISKVDKETFQEIHEEFDRDNDYQGLKKITTSLEQHLYGKEDVDILLEDIRVLFFADDDFDITEQNMLKALTRLFKSI
;
A
#
# COMPACT_ATOMS: atom_id res chain seq x y z
N MET A 1 -11.09 -17.67 8.54
CA MET A 1 -10.09 -16.71 8.03
C MET A 1 -9.60 -15.93 9.24
N LYS A 2 -8.29 -15.73 9.43
CA LYS A 2 -7.82 -14.83 10.49
C LYS A 2 -8.24 -13.41 10.10
N THR A 3 -8.85 -12.69 11.03
CA THR A 3 -9.12 -11.26 10.92
C THR A 3 -7.78 -10.53 10.88
N ILE A 4 -7.64 -9.57 9.96
CA ILE A 4 -6.56 -8.58 10.04
C ILE A 4 -7.03 -7.52 11.02
N ASP A 5 -6.20 -7.22 12.02
CA ASP A 5 -6.50 -6.27 13.10
C ASP A 5 -5.74 -4.97 12.85
N TRP A 6 -5.94 -4.40 11.66
CA TRP A 6 -5.40 -3.10 11.28
C TRP A 6 -6.51 -2.06 11.35
N THR A 7 -6.16 -0.86 11.77
CA THR A 7 -6.86 0.38 11.47
C THR A 7 -6.78 0.70 9.97
N LYS A 8 -7.53 1.72 9.53
CA LYS A 8 -7.44 2.19 8.14
C LYS A 8 -6.07 2.78 7.82
N ASP A 9 -5.45 3.48 8.77
CA ASP A 9 -4.13 4.09 8.58
C ASP A 9 -3.05 3.01 8.42
N GLU A 10 -3.10 1.95 9.24
CA GLU A 10 -2.23 0.79 9.12
C GLU A 10 -2.39 0.07 7.76
N LEU A 11 -3.63 -0.08 7.29
CA LEU A 11 -3.90 -0.61 5.95
C LEU A 11 -3.30 0.28 4.86
N VAL A 12 -3.49 1.60 4.94
CA VAL A 12 -2.92 2.55 3.97
C VAL A 12 -1.39 2.45 3.98
N ALA A 13 -0.75 2.46 5.15
CA ALA A 13 0.70 2.31 5.26
C ALA A 13 1.18 1.00 4.60
N TYR A 14 0.52 -0.12 4.87
CA TYR A 14 0.91 -1.41 4.31
C TYR A 14 0.75 -1.44 2.77
N VAL A 15 -0.33 -0.88 2.24
CA VAL A 15 -0.56 -0.79 0.79
C VAL A 15 0.50 0.08 0.12
N LEU A 16 0.87 1.21 0.73
CA LEU A 16 1.89 2.09 0.17
C LEU A 16 3.28 1.46 0.23
N LEU A 17 3.62 0.72 1.29
CA LEU A 17 4.88 -0.05 1.35
C LEU A 17 4.96 -1.14 0.30
N PHE A 18 3.85 -1.85 0.09
CA PHE A 18 3.73 -2.85 -0.96
C PHE A 18 3.90 -2.23 -2.35
N ALA A 19 3.37 -1.03 -2.57
CA ALA A 19 3.54 -0.29 -3.81
C ALA A 19 4.99 0.18 -3.99
N ALA A 20 5.59 0.85 -2.99
CA ALA A 20 6.97 1.34 -3.03
C ALA A 20 7.95 0.21 -3.38
N ASN A 21 7.77 -0.98 -2.79
CA ASN A 21 8.64 -2.13 -3.04
C ASN A 21 8.39 -2.86 -4.37
N ALA A 22 7.71 -2.23 -5.35
CA ALA A 22 7.42 -2.84 -6.65
C ALA A 22 8.67 -3.30 -7.41
N ASP A 23 9.80 -2.58 -7.25
CA ASP A 23 11.10 -2.90 -7.83
C ASP A 23 12.10 -3.51 -6.82
N PHE A 24 11.61 -3.90 -5.63
CA PHE A 24 12.39 -4.33 -4.45
C PHE A 24 13.24 -3.24 -3.78
N LYS A 25 12.91 -1.96 -3.98
CA LYS A 25 13.54 -0.84 -3.28
C LYS A 25 12.49 0.11 -2.74
N GLU A 26 12.83 0.80 -1.66
CA GLU A 26 12.07 1.92 -1.12
C GLU A 26 13.04 3.11 -1.06
N SER A 27 12.65 4.23 -1.65
CA SER A 27 13.42 5.47 -1.57
C SER A 27 13.10 6.25 -0.28
N GLU A 28 14.04 7.08 0.19
CA GLU A 28 13.79 7.95 1.34
C GLU A 28 12.61 8.90 1.11
N LYS A 29 12.36 9.33 -0.14
CA LYS A 29 11.24 10.23 -0.47
C LYS A 29 9.90 9.53 -0.36
N GLU A 30 9.80 8.29 -0.83
CA GLU A 30 8.60 7.47 -0.67
C GLU A 30 8.34 7.21 0.81
N ARG A 31 9.37 6.85 1.55
CA ARG A 31 9.29 6.65 3.00
C ARG A 31 8.76 7.88 3.72
N GLU A 32 9.32 9.05 3.44
CA GLU A 32 8.86 10.33 3.99
C GLU A 32 7.41 10.62 3.60
N LEU A 33 6.99 10.27 2.38
CA LEU A 33 5.60 10.43 1.95
C LEU A 33 4.66 9.53 2.75
N ILE A 34 5.01 8.26 2.96
CA ILE A 34 4.18 7.34 3.76
C ILE A 34 4.07 7.86 5.20
N ILE A 35 5.19 8.27 5.81
CA ILE A 35 5.22 8.89 7.15
C ILE A 35 4.45 10.23 7.20
N SER A 36 4.16 10.88 6.07
CA SER A 36 3.31 12.08 6.04
C SER A 36 1.81 11.76 5.97
N LYS A 37 1.45 10.55 5.51
CA LYS A 37 0.07 10.06 5.37
C LYS A 37 -0.43 9.41 6.65
N VAL A 38 0.47 8.75 7.37
CA VAL A 38 0.23 8.17 8.69
C VAL A 38 1.15 8.82 9.71
N ASP A 39 1.11 8.44 10.97
CA ASP A 39 2.14 8.85 11.92
C ASP A 39 3.36 7.90 11.89
N LYS A 40 4.46 8.35 12.50
CA LYS A 40 5.72 7.59 12.50
C LYS A 40 5.64 6.26 13.26
N GLU A 41 4.82 6.17 14.30
CA GLU A 41 4.64 4.94 15.09
C GLU A 41 3.91 3.89 14.23
N THR A 42 2.77 4.28 13.64
CA THR A 42 2.03 3.43 12.69
C THR A 42 2.91 2.95 11.53
N PHE A 43 3.71 3.84 10.94
CA PHE A 43 4.66 3.47 9.89
C PHE A 43 5.65 2.40 10.36
N GLN A 44 6.26 2.58 11.53
CA GLN A 44 7.28 1.66 12.05
C GLN A 44 6.71 0.27 12.31
N GLU A 45 5.56 0.18 12.97
CA GLU A 45 4.92 -1.09 13.30
C GLU A 45 4.56 -1.89 12.04
N ILE A 46 3.99 -1.19 11.05
CA ILE A 46 3.56 -1.81 9.79
C ILE A 46 4.73 -2.17 8.88
N HIS A 47 5.79 -1.35 8.85
CA HIS A 47 7.00 -1.66 8.11
C HIS A 47 7.69 -2.92 8.64
N GLU A 48 7.80 -3.05 9.97
CA GLU A 48 8.31 -4.28 10.58
C GLU A 48 7.48 -5.52 10.23
N GLU A 49 6.15 -5.38 10.15
CA GLU A 49 5.27 -6.46 9.70
C GLU A 49 5.48 -6.80 8.22
N PHE A 50 5.56 -5.78 7.37
CA PHE A 50 5.80 -5.89 5.94
C PHE A 50 7.11 -6.64 5.63
N ASP A 51 8.20 -6.30 6.32
CA ASP A 51 9.52 -6.94 6.16
C ASP A 51 9.51 -8.46 6.45
N ARG A 52 8.49 -8.96 7.17
CA ARG A 52 8.33 -10.38 7.50
C ARG A 52 7.43 -11.15 6.53
N ASP A 53 6.71 -10.44 5.66
CA ASP A 53 5.76 -11.03 4.73
C ASP A 53 6.39 -11.21 3.34
N ASN A 54 5.95 -12.26 2.63
CA ASN A 54 6.15 -12.33 1.19
C ASN A 54 4.95 -11.74 0.42
N ASP A 55 5.12 -11.54 -0.88
CA ASP A 55 4.10 -10.94 -1.76
C ASP A 55 2.71 -11.59 -1.62
N TYR A 56 2.66 -12.93 -1.53
CA TYR A 56 1.39 -13.65 -1.39
C TYR A 56 0.71 -13.34 -0.05
N GLN A 57 1.47 -13.31 1.05
CA GLN A 57 0.96 -12.94 2.36
C GLN A 57 0.48 -11.49 2.36
N GLY A 58 1.28 -10.56 1.84
CA GLY A 58 0.93 -9.15 1.78
C GLY A 58 -0.32 -8.88 0.96
N LEU A 59 -0.42 -9.42 -0.26
CA LEU A 59 -1.63 -9.34 -1.08
C LEU A 59 -2.86 -9.90 -0.37
N LYS A 60 -2.70 -11.02 0.36
CA LYS A 60 -3.81 -11.62 1.09
C LYS A 60 -4.26 -10.75 2.26
N LYS A 61 -3.34 -10.09 2.98
CA LYS A 61 -3.68 -9.16 4.07
C LYS A 61 -4.37 -7.90 3.53
N ILE A 62 -3.83 -7.29 2.47
CA ILE A 62 -4.42 -6.12 1.80
C ILE A 62 -5.86 -6.41 1.39
N THR A 63 -6.09 -7.46 0.61
CA THR A 63 -7.44 -7.80 0.12
C THR A 63 -8.41 -8.11 1.26
N THR A 64 -7.96 -8.86 2.27
CA THR A 64 -8.80 -9.18 3.44
C THR A 64 -9.15 -7.92 4.24
N SER A 65 -8.21 -7.02 4.44
CA SER A 65 -8.42 -5.80 5.24
C SER A 65 -9.28 -4.77 4.51
N LEU A 66 -9.13 -4.63 3.19
CA LEU A 66 -10.04 -3.81 2.35
C LEU A 66 -11.50 -4.28 2.48
N GLU A 67 -11.74 -5.60 2.44
CA GLU A 67 -13.07 -6.19 2.66
C GLU A 67 -13.58 -5.94 4.09
N GLN A 68 -12.73 -6.11 5.12
CA GLN A 68 -13.11 -5.90 6.53
C GLN A 68 -13.48 -4.45 6.83
N HIS A 69 -12.79 -3.49 6.22
CA HIS A 69 -13.04 -2.05 6.37
C HIS A 69 -14.14 -1.52 5.45
N LEU A 70 -14.76 -2.39 4.65
CA LEU A 70 -15.85 -2.07 3.73
C LEU A 70 -15.46 -0.97 2.73
N TYR A 71 -14.24 -1.05 2.17
CA TYR A 71 -13.77 -0.08 1.17
C TYR A 71 -14.73 -0.05 -0.02
N GLY A 72 -15.31 1.11 -0.28
CA GLY A 72 -16.15 1.37 -1.44
C GLY A 72 -15.34 1.91 -2.61
N LYS A 73 -16.04 2.19 -3.71
CA LYS A 73 -15.43 2.76 -4.92
C LYS A 73 -14.66 4.06 -4.63
N GLU A 74 -15.22 4.95 -3.81
CA GLU A 74 -14.60 6.23 -3.48
C GLU A 74 -13.33 6.04 -2.64
N ASP A 75 -13.36 5.15 -1.64
CA ASP A 75 -12.17 4.82 -0.83
C ASP A 75 -11.05 4.20 -1.69
N VAL A 76 -11.42 3.31 -2.62
CA VAL A 76 -10.48 2.69 -3.57
C VAL A 76 -9.89 3.73 -4.51
N ASP A 77 -10.69 4.64 -5.06
CA ASP A 77 -10.20 5.69 -5.95
C ASP A 77 -9.24 6.65 -5.21
N ILE A 78 -9.47 6.94 -3.92
CA ILE A 78 -8.55 7.71 -3.06
C ILE A 78 -7.24 6.94 -2.85
N LEU A 79 -7.31 5.66 -2.46
CA LEU A 79 -6.13 4.84 -2.22
C LEU A 79 -5.26 4.69 -3.47
N LEU A 80 -5.87 4.55 -4.65
CA LEU A 80 -5.15 4.50 -5.92
C LEU A 80 -4.48 5.84 -6.26
N GLU A 81 -5.06 6.96 -5.85
CA GLU A 81 -4.43 8.27 -6.01
C GLU A 81 -3.25 8.45 -5.05
N ASP A 82 -3.34 7.94 -3.82
CA ASP A 82 -2.22 7.93 -2.89
C ASP A 82 -1.03 7.11 -3.43
N ILE A 83 -1.30 5.93 -4.01
CA ILE A 83 -0.28 5.12 -4.70
C ILE A 83 0.31 5.89 -5.88
N ARG A 84 -0.51 6.62 -6.64
CA ARG A 84 -0.02 7.43 -7.76
C ARG A 84 0.92 8.52 -7.27
N VAL A 85 0.56 9.25 -6.21
CA VAL A 85 1.39 10.31 -5.62
C VAL A 85 2.71 9.72 -5.10
N LEU A 86 2.70 8.52 -4.51
CA LEU A 86 3.88 7.79 -4.07
C LEU A 86 4.86 7.55 -5.23
N PHE A 87 4.38 6.99 -6.33
CA PHE A 87 5.21 6.73 -7.52
C PHE A 87 5.72 7.98 -8.25
N PHE A 88 5.19 9.16 -7.92
CA PHE A 88 5.72 10.45 -8.43
C PHE A 88 6.50 11.21 -7.34
N ALA A 89 6.74 10.60 -6.18
CA ALA A 89 7.51 11.22 -5.10
C ALA A 89 8.99 11.33 -5.46
N ASP A 90 9.51 10.35 -6.21
CA ASP A 90 10.77 10.47 -6.92
C ASP A 90 10.58 10.75 -8.41
N ASP A 91 11.68 11.01 -9.13
CA ASP A 91 11.62 11.48 -10.52
C ASP A 91 11.46 10.32 -11.53
N ASP A 92 11.24 9.07 -11.10
CA ASP A 92 11.40 7.89 -11.96
C ASP A 92 10.17 6.97 -11.95
N PHE A 93 8.98 7.49 -12.33
CA PHE A 93 7.77 6.68 -12.52
C PHE A 93 7.93 5.64 -13.65
N ASP A 94 8.50 4.50 -13.33
CA ASP A 94 9.08 3.57 -14.29
C ASP A 94 8.05 2.57 -14.85
N ILE A 95 8.50 1.64 -15.69
CA ILE A 95 7.63 0.61 -16.28
C ILE A 95 7.14 -0.38 -15.21
N THR A 96 7.93 -0.64 -14.18
CA THR A 96 7.63 -1.54 -13.07
C THR A 96 6.48 -0.99 -12.23
N GLU A 97 6.58 0.26 -11.80
CA GLU A 97 5.56 0.96 -11.02
C GLU A 97 4.27 1.16 -11.83
N GLN A 98 4.37 1.47 -13.12
CA GLN A 98 3.21 1.52 -14.02
C GLN A 98 2.48 0.17 -14.10
N ASN A 99 3.22 -0.94 -14.10
CA ASN A 99 2.62 -2.26 -14.11
C ASN A 99 2.01 -2.61 -12.74
N MET A 100 2.67 -2.22 -11.65
CA MET A 100 2.14 -2.36 -10.29
C MET A 100 0.82 -1.61 -10.13
N LEU A 101 0.76 -0.32 -10.53
CA LEU A 101 -0.46 0.49 -10.47
C LEU A 101 -1.61 -0.16 -11.24
N LYS A 102 -1.34 -0.70 -12.44
CA LYS A 102 -2.35 -1.40 -13.24
C LYS A 102 -2.84 -2.68 -12.55
N ALA A 103 -1.94 -3.44 -11.93
CA ALA A 103 -2.28 -4.66 -11.20
C ALA A 103 -3.14 -4.36 -9.97
N LEU A 104 -2.72 -3.42 -9.12
CA LEU A 104 -3.45 -2.98 -7.94
C LEU A 104 -4.81 -2.37 -8.31
N THR A 105 -4.88 -1.57 -9.38
CA THR A 105 -6.16 -1.02 -9.88
C THR A 105 -7.16 -2.13 -10.23
N ARG A 106 -6.70 -3.18 -10.93
CA ARG A 106 -7.58 -4.31 -11.29
C ARG A 106 -8.02 -5.09 -10.07
N LEU A 107 -7.11 -5.30 -9.12
CA LEU A 107 -7.39 -6.03 -7.89
C LEU A 107 -8.41 -5.28 -7.03
N PHE A 108 -8.15 -4.01 -6.71
CA PHE A 108 -8.98 -3.24 -5.79
C PHE A 108 -10.37 -2.93 -6.36
N LYS A 109 -10.50 -2.78 -7.68
CA LYS A 109 -11.81 -2.57 -8.33
C LYS A 109 -12.63 -3.86 -8.49
N SER A 110 -12.07 -5.00 -8.12
CA SER A 110 -12.77 -6.29 -8.14
C SER A 110 -13.36 -6.70 -6.78
N ILE A 111 -13.00 -5.95 -5.74
CA ILE A 111 -13.56 -6.06 -4.39
C ILE A 111 -14.89 -5.29 -4.35
#